data_AF-B9V983-F1
#
_entry.id   AF-B9V983-F1
#
_cell.length_a   1.000
_cell.length_b   1.000
_cell.length_c   1.000
_cell.angle_alpha   90.00
_cell.angle_beta   90.00
_cell.angle_gamma   90.00
#
_symmetry.space_group_name_H-M   'P 1'
#
loop_
_entity.id
_entity.type
_entity.pdbx_description
1 polymer ?
#
loop_
_entity_poly.entity_id
_entity_poly.type
_entity_poly.pdbx_seq_one_letter_code
_entity_poly.pdbx_strand_id
1 'polypeptide(L)'
;MALEDGFYTIRHLVEGQHPSIPGGMYASSKDGKDEPVTAEPLGPHSKIRWWIAAAPEAGDDMYTITEFRADKSIPGQWARSPTEIGVPVYLYDRIKAEETGYTCVWRIQPTYEGVGGVYNIMGNSRIGSTDWADLREEDGKPQVYTKPVPVIPNVYIPRWFISEYKE
;
A
#
# COMPACT_ATOMS: atom_id res chain seq x y z
N MET A 1 1.80 16.88 6.95
CA MET A 1 2.81 16.33 7.86
C MET A 1 3.29 15.05 7.22
N ALA A 2 4.61 14.88 7.08
CA ALA A 2 5.18 13.64 6.54
C ALA A 2 4.86 12.47 7.48
N LEU A 3 4.71 11.26 6.92
CA LEU A 3 4.57 10.06 7.74
C LEU A 3 5.95 9.72 8.31
N GLU A 4 6.02 9.40 9.60
CA GLU A 4 7.29 9.02 10.24
C GLU A 4 7.73 7.62 9.81
N ASP A 5 9.03 7.34 9.91
CA ASP A 5 9.55 5.99 9.67
C ASP A 5 9.13 5.09 10.84
N GLY A 6 8.58 3.91 10.55
CA GLY A 6 8.01 3.08 11.59
C GLY A 6 7.34 1.80 11.14
N PHE A 7 6.88 1.03 12.13
CA PHE A 7 6.00 -0.11 11.90
C PHE A 7 4.54 0.32 11.91
N TYR A 8 3.80 -0.11 10.89
CA TYR A 8 2.41 0.26 10.68
C TYR A 8 1.55 -0.94 10.31
N THR A 9 0.25 -0.78 10.49
CA THR A 9 -0.77 -1.56 9.78
C THR A 9 -1.44 -0.67 8.73
N ILE A 10 -1.86 -1.27 7.62
CA ILE A 10 -2.43 -0.54 6.47
C ILE A 10 -3.81 -1.12 6.21
N ARG A 11 -4.85 -0.47 6.72
CA ARG A 11 -6.24 -0.96 6.61
C ARG A 11 -7.00 -0.26 5.48
N HIS A 12 -7.64 -1.05 4.63
CA HIS A 12 -8.48 -0.54 3.55
C HIS A 12 -9.70 0.19 4.13
N LEU A 13 -10.05 1.34 3.55
CA LEU A 13 -11.29 2.05 3.84
C LEU A 13 -12.15 2.06 2.57
N VAL A 14 -13.37 1.55 2.67
CA VAL A 14 -14.37 1.76 1.62
C VAL A 14 -14.94 3.18 1.70
N GLU A 15 -15.57 3.65 0.62
CA GLU A 15 -16.19 4.97 0.60
C GLU A 15 -17.19 5.14 1.76
N GLY A 16 -17.09 6.24 2.49
CA GLY A 16 -17.91 6.53 3.68
C GLY A 16 -17.52 5.78 4.96
N GLN A 17 -16.54 4.86 4.93
CA GLN A 17 -16.12 4.14 6.13
C GLN A 17 -15.27 5.01 7.06
N HIS A 18 -15.74 5.20 8.28
CA HIS A 18 -15.00 5.94 9.30
C HIS A 18 -13.85 5.09 9.89
N PRO A 19 -12.64 5.64 10.10
CA PRO A 19 -11.49 4.87 10.56
C PRO A 19 -11.60 4.34 12.00
N SER A 20 -12.53 4.84 12.81
CA SER A 20 -12.75 4.28 14.16
C SER A 20 -13.59 3.00 14.18
N ILE A 21 -14.24 2.63 13.06
CA ILE A 21 -15.07 1.42 13.01
C ILE A 21 -14.15 0.21 13.07
N PRO A 22 -14.27 -0.70 14.04
CA PRO A 22 -13.41 -1.87 14.16
C PRO A 22 -13.63 -2.88 13.03
N GLY A 23 -12.69 -3.81 12.87
CA GLY A 23 -12.68 -4.77 11.76
C GLY A 23 -12.06 -4.18 10.49
N GLY A 24 -12.43 -4.74 9.34
CA GLY A 24 -11.90 -4.38 8.02
C GLY A 24 -10.74 -5.28 7.56
N MET A 25 -10.31 -5.03 6.33
CA MET A 25 -9.26 -5.79 5.65
C MET A 25 -7.96 -4.98 5.67
N TYR A 26 -6.87 -5.63 6.10
CA TYR A 26 -5.55 -5.05 6.18
C TYR A 26 -4.68 -5.65 5.09
N ALA A 27 -3.87 -4.83 4.43
CA ALA A 27 -2.91 -5.33 3.46
C ALA A 27 -1.95 -6.31 4.15
N SER A 28 -1.70 -7.46 3.51
CA SER A 28 -1.04 -8.60 4.12
C SER A 28 0.01 -9.23 3.21
N SER A 29 1.13 -9.63 3.81
CA SER A 29 2.20 -10.39 3.15
C SER A 29 2.05 -11.91 3.29
N LYS A 30 0.89 -12.41 3.73
CA LYS A 30 0.69 -13.84 4.03
C LYS A 30 0.95 -14.78 2.85
N ASP A 31 0.73 -14.32 1.62
CA ASP A 31 0.92 -15.13 0.40
C ASP A 31 2.41 -15.25 0.02
N GLY A 32 3.27 -14.41 0.61
CA GLY A 32 4.72 -14.46 0.46
C GLY A 32 5.26 -13.62 -0.70
N LYS A 33 6.58 -13.69 -0.88
CA LYS A 33 7.27 -12.98 -1.96
C LYS A 33 6.89 -13.56 -3.32
N ASP A 34 7.07 -12.74 -4.33
CA ASP A 34 6.77 -13.02 -5.74
C ASP A 34 5.28 -13.10 -6.10
N GLU A 35 4.40 -12.99 -5.11
CA GLU A 35 2.95 -12.95 -5.25
C GLU A 35 2.39 -11.52 -5.10
N PRO A 36 1.17 -11.25 -5.62
CA PRO A 36 0.43 -10.05 -5.28
C PRO A 36 0.20 -9.89 -3.77
N VAL A 37 0.32 -8.67 -3.26
CA VAL A 37 -0.07 -8.33 -1.89
C VAL A 37 -1.57 -8.55 -1.76
N THR A 38 -1.96 -9.33 -0.76
CA THR A 38 -3.36 -9.68 -0.47
C THR A 38 -3.87 -8.84 0.71
N ALA A 39 -5.05 -9.17 1.24
CA ALA A 39 -5.53 -8.62 2.49
C ALA A 39 -6.14 -9.69 3.41
N GLU A 40 -6.14 -9.42 4.71
CA GLU A 40 -6.77 -10.26 5.72
C GLU A 40 -7.30 -9.42 6.89
N PRO A 41 -8.27 -9.94 7.67
CA PRO A 41 -8.70 -9.29 8.91
C PRO A 41 -7.63 -9.44 10.01
N LEU A 42 -7.81 -8.71 11.11
CA LEU A 42 -7.00 -8.89 12.32
C LEU A 42 -7.09 -10.34 12.82
N GLY A 43 -5.95 -10.90 13.20
CA GLY A 43 -5.86 -12.24 13.78
C GLY A 43 -4.50 -12.52 14.41
N PRO A 44 -4.39 -13.54 15.28
CA PRO A 44 -3.18 -13.82 16.06
C PRO A 44 -1.96 -14.20 15.21
N HIS A 45 -2.18 -14.64 13.97
CA HIS A 45 -1.12 -15.03 13.03
C HIS A 45 -1.08 -14.17 11.77
N SER A 46 -1.78 -13.03 11.79
CA SER A 46 -1.87 -12.11 10.65
C SER A 46 -0.49 -11.57 10.26
N LYS A 47 -0.27 -11.39 8.95
CA LYS A 47 0.96 -10.88 8.34
C LYS A 47 0.76 -9.45 7.82
N ILE A 48 0.24 -8.59 8.70
CA ILE A 48 -0.24 -7.23 8.36
C ILE A 48 0.68 -6.10 8.87
N ARG A 49 1.86 -6.46 9.38
CA ARG A 49 2.86 -5.52 9.91
C ARG A 49 3.81 -5.12 8.78
N TRP A 50 3.89 -3.82 8.52
CA TRP A 50 4.72 -3.23 7.47
C TRP A 50 5.69 -2.22 8.07
N TRP A 51 6.94 -2.24 7.62
CA TRP A 51 7.89 -1.16 7.86
C TRP A 51 7.75 -0.14 6.73
N ILE A 52 7.37 1.09 7.07
CA ILE A 52 7.30 2.22 6.13
C ILE A 52 8.46 3.14 6.45
N ALA A 53 9.27 3.46 5.44
CA ALA A 53 10.42 4.35 5.59
C ALA A 53 10.54 5.30 4.41
N ALA A 54 10.94 6.54 4.69
CA ALA A 54 11.22 7.55 3.68
C ALA A 54 12.33 7.08 2.72
N ALA A 55 12.16 7.40 1.44
CA ALA A 55 13.07 7.11 0.35
C ALA A 55 13.45 8.43 -0.36
N PRO A 56 14.20 9.33 0.31
CA PRO A 56 14.48 10.68 -0.19
C PRO A 56 15.25 10.67 -1.53
N GLU A 57 15.98 9.60 -1.83
CA GLU A 57 16.67 9.41 -3.11
C GLU A 57 15.71 9.28 -4.31
N ALA A 58 14.45 8.92 -4.07
CA ALA A 58 13.41 8.80 -5.09
C ALA A 58 12.56 10.06 -5.27
N GLY A 59 12.76 11.06 -4.42
CA GLY A 59 12.06 12.35 -4.44
C GLY A 59 11.32 12.66 -3.14
N ASP A 60 10.73 13.86 -3.09
CA ASP A 60 9.99 14.34 -1.93
C ASP A 60 8.73 13.49 -1.67
N ASP A 61 8.48 13.22 -0.39
CA ASP A 61 7.35 12.43 0.12
C ASP A 61 7.28 10.99 -0.44
N MET A 62 8.41 10.43 -0.88
CA MET A 62 8.51 9.05 -1.35
C MET A 62 8.89 8.12 -0.20
N TYR A 63 8.31 6.92 -0.20
CA TYR A 63 8.46 5.91 0.83
C TYR A 63 8.61 4.52 0.21
N THR A 64 9.25 3.62 0.95
CA THR A 64 9.15 2.17 0.73
C THR A 64 8.19 1.55 1.73
N ILE A 65 7.48 0.49 1.32
CA ILE A 65 6.59 -0.30 2.18
C ILE A 65 7.12 -1.73 2.17
N THR A 66 7.69 -2.18 3.29
CA THR A 66 8.48 -3.41 3.39
C THR A 66 7.83 -4.39 4.36
N GLU A 67 7.72 -5.66 3.99
CA GLU A 67 7.11 -6.66 4.88
C GLU A 67 7.96 -6.88 6.14
N PHE A 68 7.30 -7.20 7.25
CA PHE A 68 7.98 -7.72 8.43
C PHE A 68 8.26 -9.22 8.27
N ARG A 69 9.52 -9.62 8.48
CA ARG A 69 9.92 -11.03 8.57
C ARG A 69 10.69 -11.29 9.88
N ALA A 70 10.48 -12.48 10.43
CA ALA A 70 11.25 -12.98 11.58
C ALA A 70 12.41 -13.91 11.16
N ASP A 71 12.45 -14.31 9.88
CA ASP A 71 13.53 -15.12 9.32
C ASP A 71 14.70 -14.23 8.84
N LYS A 72 15.74 -14.85 8.28
CA LYS A 72 16.92 -14.15 7.75
C LYS A 72 16.81 -13.80 6.27
N SER A 73 15.63 -13.97 5.66
CA SER A 73 15.42 -13.71 4.24
C SER A 73 15.32 -12.21 4.00
N ILE A 74 15.78 -11.75 2.83
CA ILE A 74 15.56 -10.35 2.41
C ILE A 74 14.05 -10.13 2.30
N PRO A 75 13.49 -9.12 3.00
CA PRO A 75 12.07 -8.84 2.97
C PRO A 75 11.63 -8.30 1.61
N GLY A 76 10.42 -8.68 1.19
CA GLY A 76 9.77 -8.08 0.04
C GLY A 76 9.28 -6.65 0.31
N GLN A 77 9.13 -5.88 -0.75
CA GLN A 77 8.58 -4.53 -0.76
C GLN A 77 7.38 -4.48 -1.69
N TRP A 78 6.45 -3.57 -1.44
CA TRP A 78 5.38 -3.28 -2.39
C TRP A 78 6.00 -2.79 -3.70
N ALA A 79 5.80 -3.55 -4.77
CA ALA A 79 6.35 -3.30 -6.08
C ALA A 79 5.22 -3.16 -7.09
N ARG A 80 5.37 -2.23 -8.05
CA ARG A 80 4.44 -2.07 -9.17
C ARG A 80 5.18 -1.87 -10.48
N SER A 81 4.52 -2.18 -11.58
CA SER A 81 4.98 -1.76 -12.91
C SER A 81 4.98 -0.23 -13.00
N PRO A 82 6.05 0.41 -13.50
CA PRO A 82 6.09 1.86 -13.69
C PRO A 82 5.24 2.34 -14.88
N THR A 83 4.81 1.42 -15.76
CA THR A 83 4.14 1.75 -17.03
C THR A 83 2.73 1.18 -17.14
N GLU A 84 2.48 -0.01 -16.61
CA GLU A 84 1.17 -0.66 -16.72
C GLU A 84 0.13 0.00 -15.81
N ILE A 85 -1.15 -0.26 -16.10
CA ILE A 85 -2.31 0.35 -15.43
C ILE A 85 -3.20 -0.78 -14.92
N GLY A 86 -3.79 -0.63 -13.73
CA GLY A 86 -4.77 -1.62 -13.24
C GLY A 86 -4.14 -2.93 -12.76
N VAL A 87 -2.82 -2.96 -12.58
CA VAL A 87 -2.05 -4.17 -12.29
C VAL A 87 -1.92 -4.43 -10.78
N PRO A 88 -1.65 -5.68 -10.38
CA PRO A 88 -1.42 -6.00 -8.98
C PRO A 88 -0.21 -5.25 -8.40
N VAL A 89 -0.26 -4.99 -7.10
CA VAL A 89 0.92 -4.64 -6.31
C VAL A 89 1.55 -5.94 -5.85
N TYR A 90 2.78 -6.21 -6.29
CA TYR A 90 3.51 -7.41 -5.93
C TYR A 90 4.35 -7.22 -4.68
N LEU A 91 4.72 -8.32 -4.04
CA LEU A 91 5.69 -8.35 -2.96
C LEU A 91 7.04 -8.84 -3.47
N TYR A 92 7.89 -7.93 -3.93
CA TYR A 92 9.20 -8.27 -4.49
C TYR A 92 10.33 -7.79 -3.60
N ASP A 93 11.36 -8.61 -3.41
CA ASP A 93 12.63 -8.07 -2.92
C ASP A 93 13.29 -7.20 -4.00
N ARG A 94 14.33 -6.45 -3.62
CA ARG A 94 14.99 -5.51 -4.54
C ARG A 94 15.59 -6.19 -5.76
N ILE A 95 16.10 -7.41 -5.63
CA ILE A 95 16.68 -8.16 -6.75
C ILE A 95 15.59 -8.48 -7.77
N LYS A 96 14.42 -8.96 -7.31
CA LYS A 96 13.31 -9.25 -8.20
C LYS A 96 12.70 -7.99 -8.83
N ALA A 97 12.64 -6.90 -8.08
CA ALA A 97 12.18 -5.61 -8.60
C ALA A 97 13.10 -5.08 -9.71
N GLU A 98 14.42 -5.22 -9.56
CA GLU A 98 15.40 -4.85 -10.60
C GLU A 98 15.27 -5.75 -11.84
N GLU A 99 15.11 -7.07 -11.67
CA GLU A 99 14.93 -8.03 -12.76
C GLU A 99 13.69 -7.71 -13.61
N THR A 100 12.59 -7.35 -12.94
CA THR A 100 11.29 -7.06 -13.58
C THR A 100 11.17 -5.61 -14.05
N GLY A 101 12.07 -4.72 -13.63
CA GLY A 101 11.98 -3.28 -13.88
C GLY A 101 10.86 -2.59 -13.10
N TYR A 102 10.44 -3.18 -11.97
CA TYR A 102 9.37 -2.65 -11.13
C TYR A 102 9.90 -1.58 -10.19
N THR A 103 9.03 -0.65 -9.79
CA THR A 103 9.35 0.38 -8.82
C THR A 103 8.79 0.03 -7.43
N CYS A 104 9.60 0.23 -6.40
CA CYS A 104 9.25 -0.04 -5.00
C CYS A 104 8.96 1.22 -4.18
N VAL A 105 8.88 2.38 -4.84
CA VAL A 105 8.70 3.68 -4.17
C VAL A 105 7.31 4.23 -4.39
N TRP A 106 6.70 4.73 -3.32
CA TRP A 106 5.32 5.16 -3.25
C TRP A 106 5.24 6.53 -2.61
N ARG A 107 4.34 7.38 -3.10
CA ARG A 107 4.04 8.63 -2.40
C ARG A 107 2.89 8.39 -1.42
N ILE A 108 3.07 8.76 -0.15
CA ILE A 108 2.05 8.61 0.88
C ILE A 108 1.59 10.00 1.32
N GLN A 109 0.33 10.34 1.04
CA GLN A 109 -0.20 11.69 1.25
C GLN A 109 -1.42 11.67 2.17
N PRO A 110 -1.55 12.59 3.14
CA PRO A 110 -2.75 12.69 3.95
C PRO A 110 -3.96 13.05 3.09
N THR A 111 -5.11 12.46 3.41
CA THR A 111 -6.38 12.81 2.73
C THR A 111 -6.90 14.18 3.20
N TYR A 112 -7.72 14.83 2.37
CA TYR A 112 -8.28 16.17 2.64
C TYR A 112 -9.28 16.25 3.81
N GLU A 113 -9.72 15.11 4.36
CA GLU A 113 -10.82 15.07 5.34
C GLU A 113 -10.43 15.43 6.78
N GLY A 114 -9.16 15.79 7.04
CA GLY A 114 -8.71 16.22 8.36
C GLY A 114 -8.74 15.12 9.44
N VAL A 115 -8.99 13.88 9.05
CA VAL A 115 -8.95 12.72 9.95
C VAL A 115 -7.51 12.17 9.98
N GLY A 116 -6.89 12.24 11.16
CA GLY A 116 -5.54 11.72 11.39
C GLY A 116 -5.44 10.24 11.05
N GLY A 117 -4.33 9.83 10.43
CA GLY A 117 -4.08 8.43 10.08
C GLY A 117 -4.67 7.99 8.74
N VAL A 118 -5.39 8.85 8.00
CA VAL A 118 -5.98 8.49 6.70
C VAL A 118 -5.14 9.03 5.56
N TYR A 119 -4.61 8.12 4.73
CA TYR A 119 -3.68 8.44 3.65
C TYR A 119 -4.11 7.83 2.31
N ASN A 120 -3.73 8.50 1.22
CA ASN A 120 -3.66 7.89 -0.10
C ASN A 120 -2.26 7.31 -0.31
N ILE A 121 -2.17 6.13 -0.93
CA ILE A 121 -0.91 5.52 -1.37
C ILE A 121 -0.88 5.63 -2.89
N MET A 122 -0.05 6.53 -3.38
CA MET A 122 0.01 6.94 -4.78
C MET A 122 1.11 6.20 -5.52
N GLY A 123 0.75 5.64 -6.67
CA GLY A 123 1.63 5.00 -7.62
C GLY A 123 2.04 5.93 -8.76
N ASN A 124 1.77 5.53 -10.00
CA ASN A 124 2.15 6.28 -11.20
C ASN A 124 1.19 7.46 -11.43
N SER A 125 1.73 8.61 -11.86
CA SER A 125 0.95 9.79 -12.22
C SER A 125 1.04 10.08 -13.71
N ARG A 126 -0.09 10.37 -14.33
CA ARG A 126 -0.23 10.63 -15.77
C ARG A 126 -1.12 11.85 -15.96
N ILE A 127 -1.01 12.51 -17.11
CA ILE A 127 -1.91 13.63 -17.43
C ILE A 127 -3.36 13.10 -17.44
N GLY A 128 -4.19 13.64 -16.55
CA GLY A 128 -5.61 13.29 -16.43
C GLY A 128 -5.93 12.04 -15.60
N SER A 129 -4.95 11.28 -15.10
CA SER A 129 -5.19 10.09 -14.28
C SER A 129 -4.02 9.78 -13.34
N THR A 130 -4.32 9.35 -12.12
CA THR A 130 -3.32 8.85 -11.17
C THR A 130 -3.69 7.47 -10.71
N ASP A 131 -2.70 6.60 -10.58
CA ASP A 131 -2.86 5.27 -10.03
C ASP A 131 -2.75 5.31 -8.50
N TRP A 132 -3.76 4.78 -7.82
CA TRP A 132 -3.82 4.70 -6.36
C TRP A 132 -3.87 3.25 -5.94
N ALA A 133 -3.13 2.86 -4.89
CA ALA A 133 -3.28 1.53 -4.32
C ALA A 133 -4.70 1.38 -3.76
N ASP A 134 -5.43 0.37 -4.23
CA ASP A 134 -6.79 0.02 -3.79
C ASP A 134 -6.89 -1.49 -3.60
N LEU A 135 -8.00 -1.96 -3.04
CA LEU A 135 -8.30 -3.37 -2.84
C LEU A 135 -9.38 -3.82 -3.83
N ARG A 136 -9.16 -4.95 -4.50
CA ARG A 136 -10.17 -5.65 -5.33
C ARG A 136 -10.26 -7.11 -4.95
N GLU A 137 -11.26 -7.79 -5.48
CA GLU A 137 -11.34 -9.25 -5.48
C GLU A 137 -10.89 -9.78 -6.85
N GLU A 138 -9.91 -10.69 -6.86
CA GLU A 138 -9.41 -11.40 -8.04
C GLU A 138 -9.45 -12.90 -7.71
N ASP A 139 -10.09 -13.72 -8.55
CA ASP A 139 -10.25 -15.16 -8.33
C ASP A 139 -10.79 -15.54 -6.93
N GLY A 140 -11.72 -14.73 -6.40
CA GLY A 140 -12.31 -14.93 -5.07
C GLY A 140 -11.38 -14.60 -3.90
N LYS A 141 -10.24 -13.93 -4.16
CA LYS A 141 -9.28 -13.51 -3.15
C LYS A 141 -9.08 -12.00 -3.16
N PRO A 142 -8.87 -11.37 -1.99
CA PRO A 142 -8.50 -9.96 -1.94
C PRO A 142 -7.11 -9.74 -2.53
N GLN A 143 -6.96 -8.70 -3.34
CA GLN A 143 -5.71 -8.32 -4.01
C GLN A 143 -5.56 -6.80 -3.98
N VAL A 144 -4.38 -6.34 -3.54
CA VAL A 144 -3.98 -4.93 -3.68
C VAL A 144 -3.54 -4.70 -5.11
N TYR A 145 -4.06 -3.64 -5.73
CA TYR A 145 -3.79 -3.29 -7.12
C TYR A 145 -3.69 -1.78 -7.30
N THR A 146 -3.14 -1.34 -8.43
CA THR A 146 -3.07 0.08 -8.80
C THR A 146 -4.33 0.47 -9.58
N LYS A 147 -5.25 1.21 -8.96
CA LYS A 147 -6.48 1.69 -9.59
C LYS A 147 -6.26 3.05 -10.27
N PRO A 148 -6.45 3.16 -11.59
CA PRO A 148 -6.43 4.46 -12.26
C PRO A 148 -7.68 5.26 -11.87
N VAL A 149 -7.48 6.48 -11.36
CA VAL A 149 -8.56 7.39 -10.99
C VAL A 149 -8.30 8.77 -11.59
N PRO A 150 -9.26 9.33 -12.37
CA PRO A 150 -9.15 10.71 -12.83
C PRO A 150 -9.30 11.68 -11.67
N VAL A 151 -8.45 12.72 -11.64
CA VAL A 151 -8.49 13.75 -10.59
C VAL A 151 -9.52 14.81 -10.97
N ILE A 152 -10.79 14.44 -10.84
CA ILE A 152 -11.96 15.31 -11.07
C ILE A 152 -12.80 15.41 -9.78
N PRO A 153 -13.61 16.47 -9.61
CA PRO A 153 -14.48 16.61 -8.45
C PRO A 153 -15.42 15.41 -8.25
N ASN A 154 -15.75 15.11 -6.99
CA ASN A 154 -16.72 14.09 -6.56
C ASN A 154 -16.33 12.62 -6.83
N VAL A 155 -15.13 12.34 -7.30
CA VAL A 155 -14.64 10.96 -7.42
C VAL A 155 -13.98 10.53 -6.12
N TYR A 156 -14.36 9.34 -5.65
CA TYR A 156 -13.69 8.69 -4.54
C TYR A 156 -12.27 8.26 -4.92
N ILE A 157 -11.28 8.83 -4.24
CA ILE A 157 -9.88 8.41 -4.35
C ILE A 157 -9.61 7.33 -3.27
N PRO A 158 -9.09 6.14 -3.65
CA PRO A 158 -8.75 5.09 -2.70
C PRO A 158 -7.87 5.57 -1.56
N ARG A 159 -8.19 5.13 -0.35
CA ARG A 159 -7.52 5.55 0.88
C ARG A 159 -7.43 4.42 1.89
N TRP A 160 -6.45 4.55 2.76
CA TRP A 160 -6.09 3.58 3.77
C TRP A 160 -5.96 4.28 5.13
N PHE A 161 -6.38 3.59 6.18
CA PHE A 161 -6.04 3.97 7.54
C PHE A 161 -4.69 3.34 7.89
N ILE A 162 -3.67 4.18 8.04
CA ILE A 162 -2.31 3.80 8.40
C ILE A 162 -2.10 4.16 9.87
N SER A 163 -1.97 3.16 10.72
CA SER A 163 -1.79 3.33 12.16
C SER A 163 -0.54 2.62 12.65
N GLU A 164 0.19 3.27 13.55
CA GLU A 164 1.37 2.71 14.20
C GLU A 164 1.06 1.33 14.81
N TYR A 165 1.95 0.39 14.57
CA TYR A 165 1.94 -0.90 15.25
C TYR A 165 2.66 -0.75 16.58
N LYS A 166 1.90 -0.75 17.68
CA LYS A 166 2.44 -0.81 19.05
C LYS A 166 2.42 -2.27 19.50
N GLU A 167 3.61 -2.79 19.82
CA GLU A 167 3.78 -4.11 20.46
C GLU A 167 3.18 -4.14 21.87
#